data_AF-A0A535KRP2-F1
#
_entry.id   AF-A0A535KRP2-F1
#
_cell.length_a   1.000
_cell.length_b   1.000
_cell.length_c   1.000
_cell.angle_alpha   90.00
_cell.angle_beta   90.00
_cell.angle_gamma   90.00
#
_symmetry.space_group_name_H-M   'P 1'
#
loop_
_entity.id
_entity.type
_entity.pdbx_description
1 polymer ?
#
loop_
_entity_poly.entity_id
_entity_poly.type
_entity_poly.pdbx_seq_one_letter_code
_entity_poly.pdbx_strand_id
1 'polypeptide(L)'
;MQRDGLFRPHRRVRGADPVRRGEAACDRQVEPRRDHERRGRRGNAASSRRRLGQDRSRRDDCVRSHAQRLHHLIGGQVVSRFTYRAYSPRGKLEERVATAESAAAVHRDLIDRGFRVVSVRPARSGWRWIYRQFPTFFRVKTQDLILFSRQLATFIRVGVPITDAIKLLQGASSSGAFRAALEDICADLEAGEAFSSAIGRHPSVFDELYVDMVRAAEYSGTLDRVLIQVAAYLQRQDTALKKLRSAMIYPAVILVLAVSVCTVLIVFVLPNFVSGSCSGLARSPKRGGLRS
;
A
#
# COMPACT_ATOMS: atom_id res chain seq x y z
N MET A 1 -34.13 -56.47 -27.09
CA MET A 1 -33.00 -57.40 -26.85
C MET A 1 -31.77 -56.54 -26.56
N GLN A 2 -31.51 -56.13 -25.31
CA GLN A 2 -30.92 -56.95 -24.21
C GLN A 2 -29.54 -57.49 -24.62
N ARG A 3 -28.47 -57.40 -23.82
CA ARG A 3 -28.30 -57.07 -22.40
C ARG A 3 -26.79 -57.06 -22.07
N ASP A 4 -26.47 -56.40 -20.95
CA ASP A 4 -25.46 -56.76 -19.93
C ASP A 4 -24.00 -56.97 -20.39
N GLY A 5 -23.01 -56.24 -19.89
CA GLY A 5 -22.75 -55.95 -18.48
C GLY A 5 -21.82 -57.02 -17.91
N LEU A 6 -20.62 -56.63 -17.48
CA LEU A 6 -19.86 -57.22 -16.36
C LEU A 6 -18.74 -56.23 -15.98
N PHE A 7 -18.74 -55.52 -14.82
CA PHE A 7 -18.45 -56.01 -13.46
C PHE A 7 -17.02 -56.59 -13.41
N ARG A 8 -16.03 -56.11 -12.63
CA ARG A 8 -16.04 -55.69 -11.22
C ARG A 8 -14.71 -54.98 -10.79
N PRO A 9 -14.65 -54.47 -9.53
CA PRO A 9 -13.72 -53.47 -9.01
C PRO A 9 -12.69 -54.01 -8.00
N HIS A 10 -11.76 -53.15 -7.53
CA HIS A 10 -11.26 -52.95 -6.14
C HIS A 10 -9.96 -52.11 -6.21
N ARG A 11 -9.72 -51.08 -5.38
CA ARG A 11 -9.40 -51.16 -3.95
C ARG A 11 -9.50 -49.74 -3.33
N ARG A 12 -10.55 -49.48 -2.54
CA ARG A 12 -10.51 -49.19 -1.09
C ARG A 12 -9.33 -48.34 -0.59
N VAL A 13 -9.64 -47.12 -0.15
CA VAL A 13 -9.24 -46.66 1.19
C VAL A 13 -10.50 -46.15 1.89
N ARG A 14 -10.75 -46.73 3.07
CA ARG A 14 -11.87 -46.46 3.98
C ARG A 14 -11.45 -45.41 5.01
N GLY A 15 -12.44 -44.67 5.51
CA GLY A 15 -12.39 -43.88 6.75
C GLY A 15 -13.05 -42.52 6.50
N ALA A 16 -14.37 -42.37 6.49
CA ALA A 16 -15.33 -42.46 7.60
C ALA A 16 -15.04 -41.46 8.73
N ASP A 17 -15.75 -40.32 8.65
CA ASP A 17 -16.21 -39.51 9.79
C ASP A 17 -16.79 -40.42 10.90
N PRO A 18 -16.67 -40.07 12.20
CA PRO A 18 -17.61 -39.10 12.75
C PRO A 18 -17.08 -38.18 13.87
N VAL A 19 -17.72 -37.02 13.90
CA VAL A 19 -18.01 -36.20 15.08
C VAL A 19 -18.25 -37.04 16.35
N ARG A 20 -17.46 -36.85 17.42
CA ARG A 20 -17.92 -36.52 18.81
C ARG A 20 -16.86 -36.77 19.91
N ARG A 21 -16.71 -35.72 20.74
CA ARG A 21 -16.68 -35.66 22.22
C ARG A 21 -15.50 -36.21 23.05
N GLY A 22 -15.13 -35.38 24.03
CA GLY A 22 -14.37 -35.66 25.26
C GLY A 22 -13.80 -34.33 25.77
N GLU A 23 -14.53 -33.52 26.54
CA GLU A 23 -14.76 -33.58 28.01
C GLU A 23 -13.88 -32.59 28.78
N ALA A 24 -14.52 -31.51 29.26
CA ALA A 24 -14.25 -30.78 30.51
C ALA A 24 -15.35 -29.70 30.62
N ALA A 25 -16.54 -30.05 31.14
CA ALA A 25 -16.90 -29.94 32.56
C ALA A 25 -16.95 -28.48 33.07
N CYS A 26 -18.16 -27.89 33.08
CA CYS A 26 -18.70 -27.22 34.27
C CYS A 26 -20.21 -26.97 34.09
N ASP A 27 -20.99 -27.86 34.71
CA ASP A 27 -22.42 -27.69 34.97
C ASP A 27 -22.65 -26.49 35.90
N ARG A 28 -23.51 -25.55 35.50
CA ARG A 28 -24.36 -24.81 36.44
C ARG A 28 -25.74 -24.62 35.84
N GLN A 29 -26.62 -25.51 36.26
CA GLN A 29 -28.07 -25.35 36.17
C GLN A 29 -28.48 -24.04 36.87
N VAL A 30 -29.21 -23.19 36.15
CA VAL A 30 -29.96 -22.07 36.72
C VAL A 30 -31.40 -22.56 36.89
N GLU A 31 -31.82 -22.79 38.13
CA GLU A 31 -33.21 -23.07 38.48
C GLU A 31 -34.10 -21.85 38.22
N PRO A 32 -35.35 -22.04 37.78
CA PRO A 32 -36.34 -20.96 37.78
C PRO A 32 -36.89 -20.78 39.20
N ARG A 33 -36.56 -19.65 39.84
CA ARG A 33 -37.15 -19.28 41.14
C ARG A 33 -38.59 -18.82 40.94
N ARG A 34 -39.47 -19.53 41.64
CA ARG A 34 -40.92 -19.31 41.77
C ARG A 34 -41.26 -17.91 42.29
N ASP A 35 -42.33 -17.38 41.71
CA ASP A 35 -43.09 -16.26 42.23
C ASP A 35 -43.62 -16.54 43.64
N HIS A 36 -43.36 -15.63 44.56
CA HIS A 36 -44.14 -15.47 45.76
C HIS A 36 -44.52 -13.99 45.93
N GLU A 37 -45.81 -13.74 45.79
CA GLU A 37 -46.51 -12.59 46.36
C GLU A 37 -46.11 -12.36 47.82
N ARG A 38 -45.93 -11.09 48.20
CA ARG A 38 -46.66 -10.49 49.33
C ARG A 38 -46.50 -8.96 49.42
N ARG A 39 -47.66 -8.31 49.27
CA ARG A 39 -48.22 -7.23 50.10
C ARG A 39 -47.27 -6.15 50.67
N GLY A 40 -47.41 -4.95 50.10
CA GLY A 40 -48.07 -3.82 50.77
C GLY A 40 -47.31 -3.05 51.87
N ARG A 41 -46.91 -1.82 51.55
CA ARG A 41 -47.02 -0.70 52.50
C ARG A 41 -47.12 0.64 51.76
N ARG A 42 -48.22 1.35 52.03
CA ARG A 42 -48.46 2.76 51.74
C ARG A 42 -47.43 3.62 52.49
N GLY A 43 -46.99 4.72 51.88
CA GLY A 43 -46.24 5.76 52.58
C GLY A 43 -45.69 6.86 51.67
N ASN A 44 -46.46 7.94 51.57
CA ASN A 44 -46.03 9.33 51.38
C ASN A 44 -45.30 9.72 50.08
N ALA A 45 -46.13 10.12 49.11
CA ALA A 45 -45.78 11.17 48.16
C ALA A 45 -45.84 12.54 48.86
N ALA A 46 -44.69 13.22 48.99
CA ALA A 46 -44.56 14.68 48.98
C ALA A 46 -43.14 15.09 49.45
N SER A 47 -42.15 15.14 48.55
CA SER A 47 -40.94 15.99 48.73
C SER A 47 -39.88 15.88 47.62
N SER A 48 -40.02 14.98 46.63
CA SER A 48 -38.92 14.69 45.68
C SER A 48 -38.92 15.48 44.36
N ARG A 49 -39.85 16.43 44.13
CA ARG A 49 -39.94 17.17 42.85
C ARG A 49 -38.96 18.36 42.66
N ARG A 50 -37.98 18.56 43.54
CA ARG A 50 -36.92 19.59 43.35
C ARG A 50 -35.50 19.05 43.11
N ARG A 51 -35.33 17.74 42.88
CA ARG A 51 -34.00 17.13 42.58
C ARG A 51 -33.95 16.39 41.24
N LEU A 52 -34.66 16.86 40.21
CA LEU A 52 -34.60 16.27 38.87
C LEU A 52 -34.05 17.20 37.78
N GLY A 53 -33.71 18.45 38.13
CA GLY A 53 -33.08 19.40 37.20
C GLY A 53 -31.55 19.48 37.29
N GLN A 54 -30.95 19.08 38.41
CA GLN A 54 -29.54 19.39 38.70
C GLN A 54 -28.59 18.18 38.60
N ASP A 55 -29.12 16.97 38.44
CA ASP A 55 -28.32 15.72 38.33
C ASP A 55 -28.11 15.25 36.87
N ARG A 56 -28.73 15.92 35.88
CA ARG A 56 -28.43 15.65 34.45
C ARG A 56 -27.13 16.32 34.00
N SER A 57 -26.83 17.53 34.49
CA SER A 57 -25.59 18.24 34.10
C SER A 57 -24.31 17.54 34.59
N ARG A 58 -24.35 16.79 35.70
CA ARG A 58 -23.16 16.10 36.23
C ARG A 58 -22.88 14.75 35.58
N ARG A 59 -23.86 14.13 34.90
CA ARG A 59 -23.66 12.88 34.15
C ARG A 59 -23.06 13.13 32.78
N ASP A 60 -23.34 14.28 32.18
CA ASP A 60 -22.82 14.66 30.87
C ASP A 60 -21.31 15.04 30.91
N ASP A 61 -20.80 15.48 32.06
CA ASP A 61 -19.38 15.83 32.24
C ASP A 61 -18.46 14.59 32.40
N CYS A 62 -18.99 13.47 32.91
CA CYS A 62 -18.22 12.23 33.09
C CYS A 62 -18.05 11.46 31.76
N VAL A 63 -19.03 11.52 30.86
CA VAL A 63 -18.97 10.82 29.57
C VAL A 63 -18.05 11.55 28.58
N ARG A 64 -17.92 12.89 28.67
CA ARG A 64 -16.95 13.65 27.86
C ARG A 64 -15.49 13.47 28.30
N SER A 65 -15.25 13.28 29.60
CA SER A 65 -13.89 13.17 30.14
C SER A 65 -13.26 11.77 29.98
N HIS A 66 -14.07 10.70 29.89
CA HIS A 66 -13.57 9.34 29.62
C HIS A 66 -13.30 9.06 28.13
N ALA A 67 -14.04 9.68 27.21
CA ALA A 67 -13.79 9.55 25.77
C ALA A 67 -12.42 10.13 25.34
N GLN A 68 -11.90 11.12 26.08
CA GLN A 68 -10.60 11.72 25.80
C GLN A 68 -9.41 10.92 26.34
N ARG A 69 -9.61 10.00 27.29
CA ARG A 69 -8.52 9.20 27.90
C ARG A 69 -8.20 7.90 27.17
N LEU A 70 -9.10 7.41 26.32
CA LEU A 70 -8.92 6.14 25.60
C LEU A 70 -8.24 6.27 24.23
N HIS A 71 -7.95 7.49 23.76
CA HIS A 71 -7.19 7.72 22.53
C HIS A 71 -5.66 7.53 22.67
N HIS A 72 -5.15 7.31 23.89
CA HIS A 72 -3.70 7.35 24.14
C HIS A 72 -2.95 6.03 23.87
N LEU A 73 -3.64 4.89 23.68
CA LEU A 73 -2.99 3.57 23.69
C LEU A 73 -2.88 2.87 22.32
N ILE A 74 -3.32 3.52 21.22
CA ILE A 74 -3.18 3.00 19.84
C ILE A 74 -2.52 4.06 18.93
N GLY A 75 -1.78 5.00 19.52
CA GLY A 75 -1.21 6.16 18.84
C GLY A 75 0.07 5.88 18.08
N GLY A 76 0.04 5.02 17.07
CA GLY A 76 1.01 5.11 15.97
C GLY A 76 0.79 6.45 15.27
N GLN A 77 1.55 7.47 15.64
CA GLN A 77 1.29 8.83 15.22
C GLN A 77 1.48 9.00 13.71
N VAL A 78 0.37 9.19 13.00
CA VAL A 78 0.37 9.55 11.58
C VAL A 78 0.73 11.04 11.47
N VAL A 79 2.02 11.33 11.39
CA VAL A 79 2.53 12.69 11.19
C VAL A 79 2.34 13.12 9.73
N SER A 80 1.54 14.16 9.52
CA SER A 80 1.28 14.75 8.21
C SER A 80 2.06 16.04 8.02
N ARG A 81 2.47 16.31 6.78
CA ARG A 81 3.11 17.59 6.42
C ARG A 81 2.04 18.66 6.17
N PHE A 82 2.21 19.81 6.78
CA PHE A 82 1.36 20.99 6.62
C PHE A 82 2.21 22.17 6.18
N THR A 83 1.74 22.88 5.16
CA THR A 83 2.34 24.16 4.78
C THR A 83 1.61 25.25 5.55
N TYR A 84 2.36 26.05 6.31
CA TYR A 84 1.80 27.18 7.04
C TYR A 84 2.36 28.49 6.49
N ARG A 85 1.50 29.50 6.47
CA ARG A 85 1.89 30.90 6.32
C ARG A 85 1.67 31.60 7.65
N ALA A 86 2.76 32.06 8.26
CA ALA A 86 2.70 32.76 9.53
C ALA A 86 3.68 33.93 9.57
N TYR A 87 3.34 34.97 10.31
CA TYR A 87 4.25 36.06 10.62
C TYR A 87 5.16 35.63 11.76
N SER A 88 6.47 35.71 11.53
CA SER A 88 7.51 35.59 12.55
C SER A 88 7.32 36.68 13.62
N PRO A 89 7.80 36.48 14.87
CA PRO A 89 7.88 37.54 15.87
C PRO A 89 8.55 38.83 15.37
N ARG A 90 9.39 38.72 14.33
CA ARG A 90 10.05 39.85 13.64
C ARG A 90 9.21 40.49 12.51
N GLY A 91 7.93 40.16 12.38
CA GLY A 91 7.01 40.74 11.39
C GLY A 91 7.18 40.23 9.95
N LYS A 92 8.14 39.34 9.68
CA LYS A 92 8.36 38.75 8.35
C LYS A 92 7.38 37.59 8.11
N LEU A 93 6.71 37.59 6.96
CA LEU A 93 5.87 36.48 6.52
C LEU A 93 6.77 35.30 6.10
N GLU A 94 6.60 34.15 6.75
CA GLU A 94 7.31 32.91 6.39
C GLU A 94 6.32 31.83 5.96
N GLU A 95 6.62 31.20 4.83
CA GLU A 95 5.95 30.00 4.33
C GLU A 95 6.89 28.81 4.51
N ARG A 96 6.54 27.89 5.40
CA ARG A 96 7.34 26.70 5.69
C ARG A 96 6.45 25.48 5.82
N VAL A 97 7.08 24.31 5.72
CA VAL A 97 6.44 23.02 5.95
C VAL A 97 6.73 22.57 7.38
N ALA A 98 5.69 22.37 8.19
CA ALA A 98 5.75 21.74 9.50
C ALA A 98 5.17 20.33 9.42
N THR A 99 5.72 19.40 10.20
CA THR A 99 5.17 18.04 10.32
C THR A 99 4.47 17.93 11.66
N ALA A 100 3.19 17.59 11.67
CA ALA A 100 2.43 17.41 12.91
C ALA A 100 1.29 16.41 12.72
N GLU A 101 0.64 16.05 13.81
CA GLU A 101 -0.49 15.11 13.82
C GLU A 101 -1.78 15.73 13.27
N SER A 102 -1.94 17.05 13.37
CA SER A 102 -3.15 17.75 12.92
C SER A 102 -2.87 19.22 12.61
N ALA A 103 -3.71 19.83 11.78
CA ALA A 103 -3.63 21.27 11.50
C ALA A 103 -3.76 22.13 12.78
N ALA A 104 -4.55 21.65 13.76
CA ALA A 104 -4.69 22.29 15.07
C ALA A 104 -3.43 22.13 15.95
N ALA A 105 -2.68 21.04 15.80
CA ALA A 105 -1.39 20.87 16.46
C ALA A 105 -0.33 21.81 15.87
N VAL A 106 -0.29 21.98 14.53
CA VAL A 106 0.58 22.97 13.88
C VAL A 106 0.24 24.39 14.35
N HIS A 107 -1.04 24.72 14.40
CA HIS A 107 -1.49 26.05 14.85
C HIS A 107 -1.05 26.35 16.29
N ARG A 108 -1.15 25.36 17.19
CA ARG A 108 -0.68 25.49 18.58
C ARG A 108 0.83 25.65 18.66
N ASP A 109 1.61 24.78 18.00
CA ASP A 109 3.09 24.88 17.98
C ASP A 109 3.57 26.25 17.48
N LEU A 110 2.91 26.80 16.46
CA LEU A 110 3.27 28.11 15.91
C LEU A 110 2.95 29.26 16.87
N ILE A 111 1.80 29.22 17.56
CA ILE A 111 1.45 30.24 18.55
C ILE A 111 2.41 30.18 19.74
N ASP A 112 2.72 28.99 20.24
CA ASP A 112 3.65 28.80 21.37
C ASP A 112 5.04 29.35 21.06
N ARG A 113 5.44 29.32 19.79
CA ARG A 113 6.68 29.89 19.27
C ARG A 113 6.60 31.37 18.90
N GLY A 114 5.45 32.02 19.18
CA GLY A 114 5.22 33.44 18.95
C GLY A 114 4.91 33.84 17.51
N PHE A 115 4.55 32.88 16.64
CA PHE A 115 4.15 33.18 15.26
C PHE A 115 2.65 33.52 15.20
N ARG A 116 2.29 34.57 14.44
CA ARG A 116 0.87 34.85 14.11
C ARG A 116 0.50 34.10 12.84
N VAL A 117 -0.32 33.06 13.00
CA VAL A 117 -0.72 32.16 11.91
C VAL A 117 -1.81 32.82 11.05
N VAL A 118 -1.57 32.90 9.74
CA VAL A 118 -2.55 33.42 8.76
C VAL A 118 -3.35 32.28 8.15
N SER A 119 -2.68 31.20 7.79
CA SER A 119 -3.34 30.00 7.28
C SER A 119 -2.46 28.76 7.47
N VAL A 120 -3.10 27.65 7.80
CA VAL A 120 -2.49 26.32 7.83
C VAL A 120 -3.21 25.48 6.78
N ARG A 121 -2.49 25.01 5.76
CA ARG A 121 -3.03 24.11 4.75
C ARG A 121 -2.32 22.76 4.84
N PRO A 122 -3.02 21.62 4.68
CA PRO A 122 -2.34 20.36 4.49
C PRO A 122 -1.42 20.50 3.27
N ALA A 123 -0.16 20.08 3.40
CA ALA A 123 0.77 20.11 2.28
C ALA A 123 0.32 19.04 1.28
N ARG A 124 -0.63 19.39 0.41
CA ARG A 124 -0.93 18.60 -0.78
C ARG A 124 0.38 18.50 -1.56
N SER A 125 0.79 17.28 -1.87
CA SER A 125 2.05 17.04 -2.57
C SER A 125 2.07 17.89 -3.85
N GLY A 126 2.84 18.98 -3.83
CA GLY A 126 2.97 19.92 -4.95
C GLY A 126 3.63 19.31 -6.17
N TRP A 127 3.94 18.01 -6.14
CA TRP A 127 4.54 17.25 -7.20
C TRP A 127 3.51 16.65 -8.18
N ARG A 128 2.21 16.91 -7.97
CA ARG A 128 1.13 16.45 -8.86
C ARG A 128 1.36 16.86 -10.33
N TRP A 129 1.83 18.07 -10.58
CA TRP A 129 2.15 18.52 -11.94
C TRP A 129 3.36 17.77 -12.53
N ILE A 130 4.38 17.45 -11.72
CA ILE A 130 5.57 16.70 -12.14
C ILE A 130 5.20 15.27 -12.54
N TYR A 131 4.37 14.57 -11.75
CA TYR A 131 3.94 13.21 -12.10
C TYR A 131 3.10 13.19 -13.37
N ARG A 132 2.29 14.23 -13.61
CA ARG A 132 1.48 14.36 -14.83
C ARG A 132 2.32 14.70 -16.07
N GLN A 133 3.40 15.46 -15.90
CA GLN A 133 4.26 15.87 -17.01
C GLN A 133 5.32 14.81 -17.37
N PHE A 134 5.67 13.92 -16.44
CA PHE A 134 6.64 12.84 -16.65
C PHE A 134 6.11 11.46 -16.20
N PRO A 135 5.05 10.93 -16.81
CA PRO A 135 4.44 9.65 -16.42
C PRO A 135 5.40 8.45 -16.60
N THR A 136 6.29 8.50 -17.59
CA THR A 136 7.28 7.45 -17.86
C THR A 136 8.42 7.40 -16.85
N PHE A 137 8.74 8.53 -16.20
CA PHE A 137 9.84 8.61 -15.23
C PHE A 137 9.43 8.09 -13.85
N PHE A 138 8.16 8.29 -13.47
CA PHE A 138 7.61 7.84 -12.19
C PHE A 138 6.75 6.58 -12.36
N ARG A 139 7.36 5.50 -12.86
CA ARG A 139 6.68 4.21 -12.99
C ARG A 139 6.23 3.67 -11.62
N VAL A 140 4.97 3.27 -11.55
CA VAL A 140 4.39 2.60 -10.38
C VAL A 140 4.96 1.18 -10.29
N LYS A 141 5.29 0.75 -9.07
CA LYS A 141 5.77 -0.61 -8.83
C LYS A 141 4.62 -1.59 -9.02
N THR A 142 4.87 -2.71 -9.73
CA THR A 142 3.88 -3.79 -9.89
C THR A 142 3.38 -4.33 -8.54
N GLN A 143 4.22 -4.30 -7.50
CA GLN A 143 3.84 -4.68 -6.13
C GLN A 143 2.72 -3.80 -5.55
N ASP A 144 2.76 -2.48 -5.77
CA ASP A 144 1.72 -1.56 -5.28
C ASP A 144 0.38 -1.90 -5.95
N LEU A 145 0.41 -2.24 -7.24
CA LEU A 145 -0.77 -2.59 -8.03
C LEU A 145 -1.37 -3.94 -7.63
N ILE A 146 -0.52 -4.93 -7.31
CA ILE A 146 -0.95 -6.22 -6.74
C ILE A 146 -1.65 -6.00 -5.39
N LEU A 147 -1.05 -5.20 -4.51
CA LEU A 147 -1.60 -4.93 -3.18
C LEU A 147 -2.93 -4.17 -3.28
N PHE A 148 -2.97 -3.12 -4.10
CA PHE A 148 -4.18 -2.36 -4.40
C PHE A 148 -5.32 -3.26 -4.86
N SER A 149 -5.07 -4.12 -5.85
CA SER A 149 -6.10 -5.00 -6.43
C SER A 149 -6.67 -5.98 -5.39
N ARG A 150 -5.81 -6.56 -4.53
CA ARG A 150 -6.24 -7.47 -3.44
C ARG A 150 -7.06 -6.75 -2.37
N GLN A 151 -6.62 -5.57 -1.97
CA GLN A 151 -7.31 -4.80 -0.94
C GLN A 151 -8.65 -4.27 -1.47
N LEU A 152 -8.68 -3.79 -2.71
CA LEU A 152 -9.92 -3.36 -3.37
C LEU A 152 -10.93 -4.51 -3.48
N ALA A 153 -10.49 -5.71 -3.88
CA ALA A 153 -11.33 -6.91 -3.88
C ALA A 153 -11.93 -7.21 -2.50
N THR A 154 -11.13 -7.04 -1.45
CA THR A 154 -11.57 -7.28 -0.08
C THR A 154 -12.62 -6.26 0.35
N PHE A 155 -12.43 -4.98 0.05
CA PHE A 155 -13.41 -3.94 0.35
C PHE A 155 -14.73 -4.14 -0.38
N ILE A 156 -14.67 -4.48 -1.68
CA ILE A 156 -15.87 -4.78 -2.47
C ILE A 156 -16.60 -6.00 -1.90
N ARG A 157 -15.87 -7.05 -1.48
CA ARG A 157 -16.46 -8.25 -0.87
C ARG A 157 -17.18 -7.95 0.45
N VAL A 158 -16.70 -6.97 1.22
CA VAL A 158 -17.32 -6.53 2.48
C VAL A 158 -18.47 -5.52 2.23
N GLY A 159 -18.68 -5.10 0.98
CA GLY A 159 -19.74 -4.17 0.59
C GLY A 159 -19.39 -2.70 0.81
N VAL A 160 -18.10 -2.37 0.93
CA VAL A 160 -17.64 -0.97 0.98
C VAL A 160 -17.82 -0.35 -0.42
N PRO A 161 -18.38 0.88 -0.53
CA PRO A 161 -18.48 1.58 -1.80
C PRO A 161 -17.12 1.71 -2.50
N ILE A 162 -17.07 1.55 -3.81
CA ILE A 162 -15.81 1.54 -4.57
C ILE A 162 -15.04 2.86 -4.46
N THR A 163 -15.76 3.99 -4.42
CA THR A 163 -15.21 5.33 -4.23
C THR A 163 -14.51 5.48 -2.87
N ASP A 164 -15.15 5.01 -1.79
CA ASP A 164 -14.58 5.03 -0.44
C ASP A 164 -13.40 4.07 -0.30
N ALA A 165 -13.50 2.88 -0.89
CA ALA A 165 -12.41 1.93 -0.93
C ALA A 165 -11.17 2.53 -1.60
N ILE A 166 -11.33 3.20 -2.75
CA ILE A 166 -10.22 3.86 -3.47
C ILE A 166 -9.61 5.00 -2.64
N LYS A 167 -10.41 5.81 -1.94
CA LYS A 167 -9.91 6.86 -1.03
C LYS A 167 -9.06 6.30 0.11
N LEU A 168 -9.47 5.17 0.69
CA LEU A 168 -8.70 4.48 1.73
C LEU A 168 -7.36 3.97 1.18
N LEU A 169 -7.39 3.37 -0.01
CA LEU A 169 -6.20 2.84 -0.69
C LEU A 169 -5.24 3.94 -1.15
N GLN A 170 -5.78 5.09 -1.53
CA GLN A 170 -5.01 6.29 -1.83
C GLN A 170 -4.19 6.74 -0.62
N GLY A 171 -4.78 6.72 0.58
CA GLY A 171 -4.09 7.04 1.84
C GLY A 171 -3.02 6.02 2.24
N ALA A 172 -3.24 4.74 1.91
CA ALA A 172 -2.30 3.64 2.19
C ALA A 172 -1.13 3.55 1.20
N SER A 173 -1.25 4.15 0.02
CA SER A 173 -0.27 4.04 -1.06
C SER A 173 0.99 4.88 -0.79
N SER A 174 2.16 4.25 -0.87
CA SER A 174 3.46 4.91 -0.65
C SER A 174 3.95 5.73 -1.85
N SER A 175 3.52 5.37 -3.06
CA SER A 175 3.97 5.99 -4.31
C SER A 175 3.13 7.22 -4.67
N GLY A 176 3.80 8.37 -4.80
CA GLY A 176 3.14 9.64 -5.13
C GLY A 176 2.45 9.64 -6.51
N ALA A 177 3.05 8.96 -7.49
CA ALA A 177 2.48 8.83 -8.83
C ALA A 177 1.21 7.96 -8.85
N PHE A 178 1.21 6.84 -8.11
CA PHE A 178 0.03 6.00 -7.98
C PHE A 178 -1.10 6.72 -7.25
N ARG A 179 -0.76 7.46 -6.19
CA ARG A 179 -1.72 8.27 -5.45
C ARG A 179 -2.40 9.34 -6.30
N ALA A 180 -1.66 9.96 -7.22
CA ALA A 180 -2.20 10.92 -8.18
C ALA A 180 -3.15 10.26 -9.17
N ALA A 181 -2.78 9.09 -9.72
CA ALA A 181 -3.67 8.33 -10.60
C ALA A 181 -4.97 7.90 -9.89
N LEU A 182 -4.88 7.43 -8.64
CA LEU A 182 -6.05 7.09 -7.83
C LEU A 182 -6.93 8.31 -7.48
N GLU A 183 -6.33 9.49 -7.36
CA GLU A 183 -7.08 10.76 -7.16
C GLU A 183 -7.95 11.06 -8.37
N ASP A 184 -7.38 10.97 -9.56
CA ASP A 184 -8.08 11.23 -10.82
C ASP A 184 -9.18 10.17 -11.06
N ILE A 185 -8.88 8.88 -10.83
CA ILE A 185 -9.87 7.79 -10.90
C ILE A 185 -11.03 8.00 -9.91
N CYS A 186 -10.74 8.45 -8.69
CA CYS A 186 -11.78 8.73 -7.71
C CYS A 186 -12.68 9.88 -8.15
N ALA A 187 -12.11 10.95 -8.72
CA ALA A 187 -12.88 12.08 -9.24
C ALA A 187 -13.79 11.67 -10.40
N ASP A 188 -13.30 10.79 -11.27
CA ASP A 188 -14.07 10.25 -12.39
C ASP A 188 -15.24 9.38 -11.94
N LEU A 189 -15.03 8.52 -10.94
CA LEU A 189 -16.09 7.72 -10.34
C LEU A 189 -17.14 8.57 -9.63
N GLU A 190 -16.71 9.66 -8.97
CA GLU A 190 -17.63 10.64 -8.37
C GLU A 190 -18.43 11.39 -9.43
N ALA A 191 -17.89 11.57 -10.64
CA ALA A 191 -18.60 12.11 -11.79
C ALA A 191 -19.58 11.11 -12.44
N GLY A 192 -19.58 9.85 -12.00
CA GLY A 192 -20.47 8.78 -12.50
C GLY A 192 -19.90 8.00 -13.69
N GLU A 193 -18.61 8.15 -14.00
CA GLU A 193 -17.95 7.33 -15.01
C GLU A 193 -17.82 5.87 -14.53
N ALA A 194 -17.86 4.93 -15.48
CA ALA A 194 -17.61 3.52 -15.19
C ALA A 194 -16.18 3.32 -14.67
N PHE A 195 -15.99 2.37 -13.75
CA PHE A 195 -14.69 2.10 -13.15
C PHE A 195 -13.66 1.68 -14.19
N SER A 196 -14.06 0.82 -15.12
CA SER A 196 -13.23 0.39 -16.26
C SER A 196 -12.81 1.54 -17.17
N SER A 197 -13.67 2.54 -17.39
CA SER A 197 -13.33 3.73 -18.18
C SER A 197 -12.34 4.64 -17.45
N ALA A 198 -12.53 4.83 -16.14
CA ALA A 198 -11.65 5.66 -15.31
C ALA A 198 -10.22 5.10 -15.25
N ILE A 199 -10.05 3.79 -15.01
CA ILE A 199 -8.71 3.17 -15.02
C ILE A 199 -8.08 3.17 -16.42
N GLY A 200 -8.88 3.10 -17.48
CA GLY A 200 -8.43 3.13 -18.87
C GLY A 200 -7.74 4.43 -19.27
N ARG A 201 -8.02 5.55 -18.58
CA ARG A 201 -7.31 6.84 -18.77
C ARG A 201 -5.86 6.81 -18.28
N HIS A 202 -5.44 5.78 -17.55
CA HIS A 202 -4.11 5.66 -16.97
C HIS A 202 -3.33 4.44 -17.48
N PRO A 203 -2.98 4.38 -18.79
CA PRO A 203 -2.28 3.23 -19.39
C PRO A 203 -0.84 3.05 -18.89
N SER A 204 -0.25 4.07 -18.27
CA SER A 204 1.09 3.96 -17.66
C SER A 204 1.08 3.16 -16.34
N VAL A 205 -0.11 2.96 -15.76
CA VAL A 205 -0.30 2.25 -14.49
C VAL A 205 -1.05 0.95 -14.73
N PHE A 206 -2.16 1.00 -15.47
CA PHE A 206 -3.02 -0.14 -15.74
C PHE A 206 -2.84 -0.59 -17.19
N ASP A 207 -2.34 -1.82 -17.38
CA ASP A 207 -2.22 -2.43 -18.70
C ASP A 207 -3.60 -2.68 -19.32
N GLU A 208 -3.69 -2.74 -20.65
CA GLU A 208 -4.93 -2.95 -21.39
C GLU A 208 -5.70 -4.22 -20.94
N LEU A 209 -4.97 -5.32 -20.73
CA LEU A 209 -5.54 -6.57 -20.20
C LEU A 209 -6.20 -6.38 -18.82
N TYR A 210 -5.61 -5.53 -17.95
CA TYR A 210 -6.19 -5.20 -16.66
C TYR A 210 -7.54 -4.51 -16.84
N VAL A 211 -7.59 -3.52 -17.74
CA VAL A 211 -8.79 -2.73 -18.01
C VAL A 211 -9.91 -3.62 -18.58
N ASP A 212 -9.59 -4.51 -19.51
CA ASP A 212 -10.59 -5.40 -20.13
C ASP A 212 -11.15 -6.43 -19.15
N MET A 213 -10.32 -6.99 -18.27
CA MET A 213 -10.79 -7.89 -17.21
C MET A 213 -11.73 -7.17 -16.25
N VAL A 214 -11.38 -5.95 -15.83
CA VAL A 214 -12.23 -5.14 -14.95
C VAL A 214 -13.52 -4.75 -15.65
N ARG A 215 -13.47 -4.38 -16.93
CA ARG A 215 -14.66 -4.08 -17.74
C ARG A 215 -15.63 -5.26 -17.77
N ALA A 216 -15.15 -6.47 -18.05
CA ALA A 216 -15.97 -7.67 -18.01
C ALA A 216 -16.52 -7.98 -16.60
N ALA A 217 -15.73 -7.69 -15.56
CA ALA A 217 -16.14 -7.89 -14.17
C ALA A 217 -17.23 -6.90 -13.71
N GLU A 218 -17.14 -5.66 -14.18
CA GLU A 218 -18.11 -4.59 -13.90
C GLU A 218 -19.47 -4.93 -14.51
N TYR A 219 -19.51 -5.38 -15.77
CA TYR A 219 -20.75 -5.84 -16.42
C TYR A 219 -21.34 -7.10 -15.78
N SER A 220 -20.51 -8.01 -15.29
CA SER A 220 -20.97 -9.26 -14.66
C SER A 220 -21.27 -9.11 -13.16
N GLY A 221 -20.94 -7.99 -12.55
CA GLY A 221 -21.07 -7.77 -11.11
C GLY A 221 -20.16 -8.67 -10.25
N THR A 222 -19.07 -9.20 -10.81
CA THR A 222 -18.15 -10.13 -10.13
C THR A 222 -16.76 -9.52 -9.88
N LEU A 223 -16.74 -8.20 -9.64
CA LEU A 223 -15.52 -7.41 -9.48
C LEU A 223 -14.63 -7.91 -8.34
N ASP A 224 -15.20 -8.42 -7.26
CA ASP A 224 -14.50 -9.03 -6.12
C ASP A 224 -13.63 -10.23 -6.55
N ARG A 225 -14.19 -11.14 -7.35
CA ARG A 225 -13.49 -12.35 -7.80
C ARG A 225 -12.44 -12.03 -8.85
N VAL A 226 -12.79 -11.18 -9.82
CA VAL A 226 -11.90 -10.85 -10.93
C VAL A 226 -10.69 -10.06 -10.43
N LEU A 227 -10.84 -9.13 -9.49
CA LEU A 227 -9.69 -8.39 -8.92
C LEU A 227 -8.69 -9.31 -8.21
N ILE A 228 -9.14 -10.39 -7.56
CA ILE A 228 -8.25 -11.41 -6.98
C ILE A 228 -7.48 -12.15 -8.07
N GLN A 229 -8.17 -12.50 -9.17
CA GLN A 229 -7.55 -13.16 -10.32
C GLN A 229 -6.53 -12.26 -11.00
N VAL A 230 -6.85 -10.97 -11.18
CA VAL A 230 -5.95 -9.97 -11.74
C VAL A 230 -4.72 -9.79 -10.85
N ALA A 231 -4.88 -9.72 -9.52
CA ALA A 231 -3.76 -9.66 -8.60
C ALA A 231 -2.86 -10.90 -8.69
N ALA A 232 -3.45 -12.10 -8.82
CA ALA A 232 -2.70 -13.33 -9.00
C ALA A 232 -1.95 -13.35 -10.34
N TYR A 233 -2.54 -12.83 -11.41
CA TYR A 233 -1.91 -12.69 -12.72
C TYR A 233 -0.69 -11.77 -12.66
N LEU A 234 -0.83 -10.57 -12.10
CA LEU A 234 0.26 -9.61 -11.94
C LEU A 234 1.40 -10.18 -11.08
N GLN A 235 1.06 -10.92 -10.03
CA GLN A 235 2.05 -11.58 -9.18
C GLN A 235 2.83 -12.67 -9.93
N ARG A 236 2.17 -13.42 -10.83
CA ARG A 236 2.85 -14.40 -11.68
C ARG A 236 3.79 -13.73 -12.69
N GLN A 237 3.38 -12.62 -13.29
CA GLN A 237 4.25 -11.85 -14.18
C GLN A 237 5.47 -11.28 -13.45
N ASP A 238 5.27 -10.64 -12.30
CA ASP A 238 6.36 -10.06 -11.50
C ASP A 238 7.34 -11.14 -11.02
N THR A 239 6.84 -12.28 -10.56
CA THR A 239 7.70 -13.40 -10.16
C THR A 239 8.47 -14.03 -11.33
N ALA A 240 7.88 -14.08 -12.54
CA ALA A 240 8.59 -14.53 -13.74
C ALA A 240 9.74 -13.58 -14.10
N LEU A 241 9.48 -12.27 -14.14
CA LEU A 241 10.51 -11.26 -14.42
C LEU A 241 11.62 -11.24 -13.38
N LYS A 242 11.27 -11.40 -12.09
CA LYS A 242 12.26 -11.50 -11.01
C LYS A 242 13.16 -12.71 -11.15
N LYS A 243 12.61 -13.88 -11.52
CA LYS A 243 13.39 -15.09 -11.79
C LYS A 243 14.35 -14.90 -12.96
N LEU A 244 13.88 -14.31 -14.06
CA LEU A 244 14.71 -13.99 -15.22
C LEU A 244 15.85 -13.03 -14.84
N ARG A 245 15.54 -11.95 -14.10
CA ARG A 245 16.54 -10.99 -13.65
C ARG A 245 17.58 -11.62 -12.73
N SER A 246 17.14 -12.50 -11.83
CA SER A 246 18.04 -13.25 -10.94
C SER A 246 18.96 -14.19 -11.72
N ALA A 247 18.44 -14.86 -12.75
CA ALA A 247 19.23 -15.76 -13.60
C ALA A 247 20.27 -15.00 -14.45
N MET A 248 19.94 -13.79 -14.90
CA MET A 248 20.83 -12.95 -15.73
C MET A 248 22.00 -12.32 -14.95
N ILE A 249 21.92 -12.28 -13.61
CA ILE A 249 22.95 -11.65 -12.78
C ILE A 249 24.27 -12.42 -12.85
N TYR A 250 24.22 -13.75 -12.89
CA TYR A 250 25.43 -14.59 -12.93
C TYR A 250 26.21 -14.44 -14.25
N PRO A 251 25.58 -14.57 -15.44
CA PRO A 251 26.25 -14.28 -16.71
C PRO A 251 26.83 -12.86 -16.78
N ALA A 252 26.13 -11.86 -16.27
CA ALA A 252 26.59 -10.48 -16.27
C ALA A 252 27.88 -10.29 -15.45
N VAL A 253 27.98 -10.89 -14.26
CA VAL A 253 29.17 -10.79 -13.40
C VAL A 253 30.40 -11.41 -14.06
N ILE A 254 30.26 -12.60 -14.66
CA ILE A 254 31.36 -13.27 -15.35
C ILE A 254 31.79 -12.50 -16.60
N LEU A 255 30.83 -11.95 -17.36
CA LEU A 255 31.13 -11.11 -18.53
C LEU A 255 31.96 -9.89 -18.13
N VAL A 256 31.57 -9.20 -17.05
CA VAL A 256 32.31 -8.03 -16.54
C VAL A 256 33.72 -8.42 -16.11
N LEU A 257 33.91 -9.57 -15.47
CA LEU A 257 35.22 -10.08 -15.08
C LEU A 257 36.09 -10.45 -16.30
N ALA A 258 35.51 -11.10 -17.31
CA ALA A 258 36.24 -11.44 -18.53
C ALA A 258 36.69 -10.17 -19.29
N VAL A 259 35.80 -9.19 -19.44
CA VAL A 259 36.10 -7.90 -20.07
C VAL A 259 37.17 -7.14 -19.28
N SER A 260 37.11 -7.14 -17.94
CA SER A 260 38.10 -6.45 -17.12
C SER A 260 39.49 -7.08 -17.25
N VAL A 261 39.60 -8.41 -17.21
CA VAL A 261 40.88 -9.12 -17.42
C VAL A 261 41.44 -8.86 -18.82
N CYS A 262 40.62 -8.96 -19.87
CA CYS A 262 41.04 -8.63 -21.23
C CYS A 262 41.52 -7.17 -21.35
N THR A 263 40.82 -6.22 -20.72
CA THR A 263 41.19 -4.80 -20.73
C THR A 263 42.55 -4.58 -20.07
N VAL A 264 42.78 -5.21 -18.90
CA VAL A 264 44.08 -5.14 -18.20
C VAL A 264 45.19 -5.72 -19.08
N LEU A 265 44.95 -6.86 -19.73
CA LEU A 265 45.93 -7.47 -20.62
C LEU A 265 46.27 -6.53 -21.78
N ILE A 266 45.28 -5.96 -22.45
CA ILE A 266 45.49 -5.05 -23.59
C ILE A 266 46.24 -3.78 -23.14
N VAL A 267 45.84 -3.15 -22.03
CA VAL A 267 46.44 -1.89 -21.56
C VAL A 267 47.86 -2.07 -21.04
N PHE A 268 48.13 -3.14 -20.29
CA PHE A 268 49.45 -3.33 -19.67
C PHE A 268 50.40 -4.18 -20.53
N VAL A 269 49.92 -5.21 -21.22
CA VAL A 269 50.80 -6.18 -21.88
C VAL A 269 51.21 -5.71 -23.28
N LEU A 270 50.29 -5.17 -24.10
CA LEU A 270 50.62 -4.69 -25.45
C LEU A 270 51.71 -3.59 -25.50
N PRO A 271 51.73 -2.54 -24.66
CA PRO A 271 52.77 -1.51 -24.76
C PRO A 271 54.18 -2.04 -24.46
N ASN A 272 54.30 -3.09 -23.63
CA ASN A 272 55.59 -3.73 -23.35
C ASN A 272 56.17 -4.39 -24.61
N PHE A 273 55.33 -4.99 -25.47
CA PHE A 273 55.78 -5.59 -26.73
C PHE A 273 56.19 -4.54 -27.78
N VAL A 274 55.44 -3.44 -27.89
CA VAL A 274 55.77 -2.37 -28.84
C VAL A 274 57.08 -1.69 -28.45
N SER A 275 57.30 -1.46 -27.15
CA SER A 275 58.53 -0.84 -26.65
C SER A 275 59.76 -1.75 -26.79
N GLY A 276 59.59 -3.07 -26.59
CA GLY A 276 60.70 -4.04 -26.67
C GLY A 276 61.15 -4.42 -28.10
N SER A 277 60.26 -4.31 -29.10
CA SER A 277 60.57 -4.76 -30.47
C SER A 277 61.40 -3.75 -31.28
N CYS A 278 61.34 -2.45 -30.94
CA CYS A 278 62.03 -1.41 -31.71
C CYS A 278 63.56 -1.36 -31.47
N SER A 279 64.07 -1.97 -30.39
CA SER A 279 65.51 -2.04 -30.11
C SER A 279 66.28 -3.07 -30.96
N GLY A 280 65.59 -3.92 -31.75
CA GLY A 280 66.21 -5.01 -32.52
C GLY A 280 66.52 -4.72 -34.00
N LEU A 281 65.82 -3.79 -34.67
CA LEU A 281 65.94 -3.59 -36.13
C LEU A 281 66.79 -2.39 -36.57
N ALA A 282 67.35 -1.60 -35.65
CA ALA A 282 68.13 -0.40 -35.99
C ALA A 282 69.63 -0.64 -36.32
N ARG A 283 70.07 -1.90 -36.52
CA ARG A 283 71.44 -2.22 -37.01
C ARG A 283 71.39 -2.95 -38.34
N SER A 284 71.16 -2.21 -39.43
CA SER A 284 71.68 -2.60 -40.74
C SER A 284 72.89 -1.72 -41.03
N PRO A 285 74.14 -2.23 -40.92
CA PRO A 285 75.30 -1.42 -41.24
C PRO A 285 75.34 -1.21 -42.76
N LYS A 286 75.29 0.06 -43.19
CA LYS A 286 75.73 0.49 -44.52
C LYS A 286 77.15 -0.05 -44.74
N ARG A 287 77.31 -1.14 -45.49
CA ARG A 287 78.58 -1.47 -46.15
C ARG A 287 78.73 -0.51 -47.32
N GLY A 288 79.39 0.61 -47.04
CA GLY A 288 79.97 1.45 -48.08
C GLY A 288 81.21 0.79 -48.69
N GLY A 289 81.55 1.25 -49.89
CA GLY A 289 82.90 1.16 -50.43
C GLY A 289 83.05 0.16 -51.56
N LEU A 290 82.67 0.59 -52.77
CA LEU A 290 83.39 0.19 -53.97
C LEU A 290 84.89 0.48 -53.75
N ARG A 291 85.74 -0.53 -53.92
CA ARG A 291 87.15 -0.34 -54.21
C ARG A 291 87.44 -1.02 -55.56
N SER A 292 88.14 -0.23 -56.36
CA SER A 292 88.67 -0.39 -57.70
C SER A 292 89.40 -1.70 -57.96
#